data_AF-A0A257S5H4-F1
#
_entry.id   AF-A0A257S5H4-F1
#
_cell.length_a   1.000
_cell.length_b   1.000
_cell.length_c   1.000
_cell.angle_alpha   90.00
_cell.angle_beta   90.00
_cell.angle_gamma   90.00
#
_symmetry.space_group_name_H-M   'P 1'
#
loop_
_entity.id
_entity.type
_entity.pdbx_description
1 polymer ?
#
loop_
_entity_poly.entity_id
_entity_poly.type
_entity_poly.pdbx_seq_one_letter_code
_entity_poly.pdbx_strand_id
1 'polypeptide(L)' 'MAAQTREKFATQVNSEILSAVRHLAQSEGRQLQALVDEALADLIEKRKQGRPRANVMAAYQASHEKFGTLYKKLAE' A
#
# COMPACT_ATOMS: atom_id res chain seq x y z
N MET A 1 -6.33 13.72 21.03
CA MET A 1 -5.48 13.29 19.89
C MET A 1 -4.91 14.54 19.27
N ALA A 2 -3.58 14.72 19.27
CA ALA A 2 -2.98 15.91 18.68
C ALA A 2 -3.27 15.94 17.17
N ALA A 3 -3.81 17.05 16.66
CA ALA A 3 -4.00 17.24 15.24
C ALA A 3 -2.62 17.22 14.56
N GLN A 4 -2.41 16.28 13.66
CA GLN A 4 -1.16 16.16 12.93
C GLN A 4 -0.97 17.40 12.06
N THR A 5 0.19 18.05 12.16
CA THR A 5 0.52 19.24 11.38
C THR A 5 0.45 18.92 9.90
N ARG A 6 -0.32 19.71 9.14
CA ARG A 6 -0.45 19.57 7.68
C ARG A 6 0.25 20.74 7.01
N GLU A 7 1.05 20.42 5.99
CA GLU A 7 1.77 21.40 5.19
C GLU A 7 1.13 21.54 3.82
N LYS A 8 1.21 22.74 3.23
CA LYS A 8 0.69 22.96 1.87
C LYS A 8 1.60 22.25 0.87
N PHE A 9 1.04 21.29 0.15
CA PHE A 9 1.71 20.57 -0.93
C PHE A 9 1.16 21.00 -2.29
N ALA A 10 2.00 21.60 -3.14
CA ALA A 10 1.63 22.06 -4.47
C ALA A 10 2.60 21.50 -5.51
N THR A 11 2.11 20.58 -6.33
CA THR A 11 2.84 20.00 -7.48
C THR A 11 1.86 19.75 -8.62
N GLN A 12 2.38 19.59 -9.84
CA GLN A 12 1.56 19.27 -11.01
C GLN A 12 1.26 17.77 -11.07
N VAL A 13 0.05 17.42 -11.51
CA VAL A 13 -0.39 16.05 -11.75
C VAL A 13 -1.15 15.99 -13.08
N ASN A 14 -1.12 14.83 -13.73
CA ASN A 14 -1.91 14.60 -14.93
C ASN A 14 -3.41 14.83 -14.66
N SER A 15 -4.09 15.50 -15.60
CA SER A 15 -5.49 15.91 -15.46
C SER A 15 -6.46 14.73 -15.34
N GLU A 16 -6.21 13.64 -16.08
CA GLU A 16 -7.05 12.44 -16.08
C GLU A 16 -6.93 11.68 -14.76
N ILE A 17 -5.70 11.58 -14.23
CA ILE A 17 -5.46 11.00 -12.90
C ILE A 17 -6.22 11.81 -11.85
N LEU A 18 -6.09 13.13 -11.89
CA LEU A 18 -6.74 14.01 -10.93
C LEU A 18 -8.27 13.95 -11.02
N SER A 19 -8.85 13.80 -12.21
CA SER A 19 -10.30 13.57 -12.36
C SER A 19 -10.72 12.23 -11.79
N ALA A 20 -9.96 11.16 -12.04
CA ALA A 20 -10.28 9.84 -11.54
C ALA A 20 -10.28 9.80 -10.00
N VAL A 21 -9.27 10.39 -9.36
CA VAL A 21 -9.19 10.44 -7.88
C VAL A 21 -10.32 11.31 -7.31
N ARG A 22 -10.73 12.39 -7.99
CA ARG A 22 -11.91 13.18 -7.58
C ARG A 22 -13.20 12.39 -7.65
N HIS A 23 -13.41 11.62 -8.72
CA HIS A 23 -14.58 10.75 -8.83
C HIS A 23 -14.60 9.68 -7.74
N LEU A 24 -13.45 9.08 -7.43
CA LEU A 24 -13.30 8.11 -6.35
C LEU A 24 -13.66 8.71 -4.98
N ALA A 25 -13.14 9.91 -4.69
CA ALA A 25 -13.48 10.66 -3.48
C ALA A 25 -14.98 10.88 -3.35
N GLN A 26 -15.63 11.29 -4.44
CA GLN A 26 -17.06 11.52 -4.48
C GLN A 26 -17.86 10.22 -4.28
N SER A 27 -17.47 9.12 -4.91
CA SER A 27 -18.16 7.83 -4.76
C SER A 27 -18.02 7.25 -3.36
N GLU A 28 -16.89 7.49 -2.70
CA GLU A 28 -16.64 7.02 -1.34
C GLU A 28 -17.17 7.99 -0.26
N GLY A 29 -17.67 9.17 -0.65
CA GLY A 29 -18.08 10.22 0.30
C GLY A 29 -16.92 10.76 1.15
N ARG A 30 -15.69 10.67 0.63
CA ARG A 30 -14.46 11.04 1.33
C ARG A 30 -13.89 12.33 0.77
N GLN A 31 -13.10 13.02 1.60
CA GLN A 31 -12.35 14.18 1.14
C GLN A 31 -11.18 13.73 0.24
N LEU A 32 -10.95 14.45 -0.87
CA LEU A 32 -9.82 14.21 -1.77
C LEU A 32 -8.48 14.15 -1.01
N GLN A 33 -8.32 15.02 -0.01
CA GLN A 33 -7.11 15.05 0.82
C GLN A 33 -6.85 13.71 1.53
N ALA A 34 -7.88 13.03 2.03
CA ALA A 34 -7.71 11.75 2.72
C ALA A 34 -7.18 10.67 1.78
N LEU A 35 -7.65 10.64 0.53
CA LEU A 35 -7.17 9.73 -0.50
C LEU A 35 -5.74 10.05 -0.94
N VAL A 36 -5.37 11.33 -1.02
CA VAL A 36 -4.00 11.75 -1.34
C VAL A 36 -3.04 11.35 -0.21
N ASP A 37 -3.41 11.61 1.05
CA ASP A 37 -2.60 11.23 2.21
C ASP A 37 -2.40 9.72 2.28
N GLU A 38 -3.47 8.94 2.04
CA GLU A 38 -3.42 7.48 1.97
C GLU A 38 -2.50 6.98 0.85
N ALA A 39 -2.66 7.49 -0.37
CA ALA A 39 -1.84 7.09 -1.52
C ALA A 39 -0.36 7.43 -1.33
N LEU A 40 -0.04 8.58 -0.74
CA LEU A 40 1.34 8.97 -0.44
C LEU A 40 1.95 8.09 0.65
N ALA A 41 1.20 7.78 1.71
CA ALA A 41 1.64 6.87 2.76
C ALA A 41 1.88 5.45 2.21
N ASP A 42 0.96 4.94 1.38
CA ASP A 42 1.07 3.65 0.73
C ASP A 42 2.28 3.57 -0.21
N LEU A 43 2.57 4.62 -0.98
CA LEU A 43 3.79 4.69 -1.81
C LEU A 43 5.07 4.60 -0.95
N ILE A 44 5.11 5.34 0.17
CA ILE A 44 6.24 5.31 1.09
C ILE A 44 6.41 3.92 1.70
N GLU A 45 5.32 3.31 2.16
CA GLU A 45 5.36 1.96 2.72
C GLU A 45 5.75 0.92 1.67
N LYS A 46 5.23 0.99 0.44
CA LYS A 46 5.68 0.13 -0.67
C LYS A 46 7.17 0.29 -0.96
N ARG A 47 7.73 1.49 -0.84
CA ARG A 47 9.19 1.71 -1.02
C ARG A 47 10.02 1.24 0.18
N LYS A 48 9.48 1.31 1.40
CA LYS A 48 10.14 0.77 2.60
C LYS A 48 10.06 -0.76 2.67
N GLN A 49 8.93 -1.33 2.27
CA GLN A 49 8.59 -2.75 2.37
C GLN A 49 8.85 -3.53 1.06
N GLY A 50 9.15 -2.85 -0.05
CA GLY A 50 9.56 -3.45 -1.32
C GLY A 50 10.87 -4.24 -1.25
N ARG A 51 11.54 -4.22 -0.09
CA ARG A 51 12.43 -5.29 0.35
C ARG A 51 11.64 -6.20 1.29
N PRO A 52 11.29 -7.43 0.88
CA PRO A 52 10.78 -8.42 1.81
C PRO A 52 11.68 -8.46 3.04
N ARG A 53 11.11 -8.27 4.23
CA ARG A 53 11.90 -8.27 5.46
C ARG A 53 12.65 -9.61 5.52
N ALA A 54 13.98 -9.57 5.63
CA ALA A 54 14.82 -10.75 5.48
C ALA A 54 14.42 -11.90 6.42
N ASN A 55 13.97 -11.58 7.64
CA ASN A 55 13.47 -12.55 8.61
C ASN A 55 12.14 -13.20 8.19
N VAL A 56 11.23 -12.45 7.56
CA VAL A 56 9.95 -12.97 7.06
C VAL A 56 10.19 -13.89 5.87
N MET A 57 11.08 -13.51 4.95
CA MET A 57 11.46 -14.40 3.84
C MET A 57 12.21 -15.64 4.30
N ALA A 58 13.07 -15.54 5.31
CA ALA A 58 13.75 -16.69 5.89
C ALA A 58 12.74 -17.67 6.54
N ALA A 59 11.77 -17.15 7.31
CA ALA A 59 10.71 -17.97 7.89
C ALA A 59 9.81 -18.61 6.82
N TYR A 60 9.49 -17.85 5.77
CA TYR A 60 8.73 -18.35 4.62
C TYR A 60 9.47 -19.48 3.89
N GLN A 61 10.76 -19.28 3.58
CA GLN A 61 11.61 -20.29 2.93
C GLN A 61 11.72 -21.57 3.77
N ALA A 62 11.98 -21.43 5.08
CA ALA A 62 12.07 -22.56 6.00
C ALA A 62 10.74 -23.32 6.14
N SER A 63 9.61 -22.61 6.11
CA SER A 63 8.29 -23.24 6.08
C SER A 63 8.05 -24.02 4.79
N HIS A 64 8.49 -23.48 3.64
CA HIS A 64 8.35 -24.14 2.35
C HIS A 64 9.21 -25.41 2.25
N GLU A 65 10.43 -25.38 2.78
CA GLU A 65 11.30 -26.58 2.87
C GLU A 65 10.68 -27.66 3.77
N LYS A 66 10.14 -27.27 4.94
CA LYS A 66 9.59 -28.21 5.91
C LYS A 66 8.24 -28.80 5.50
N PHE A 67 7.39 -28.00 4.85
CA PHE A 67 6.01 -28.37 4.55
C PHE A 67 5.73 -28.47 3.05
N GLY A 68 6.76 -28.53 2.20
CA GLY A 68 6.61 -28.58 0.74
C GLY A 68 5.70 -29.72 0.26
N THR A 69 5.73 -30.88 0.92
CA THR A 69 4.85 -32.01 0.61
C THR A 69 3.38 -31.73 0.95
N LEU A 70 3.11 -30.99 2.02
CA LEU A 70 1.76 -30.57 2.41
C LEU A 70 1.23 -29.49 1.47
N TYR A 71 2.05 -28.49 1.14
CA TYR A 71 1.68 -27.46 0.17
C TYR A 71 1.39 -28.04 -1.22
N LYS A 72 2.16 -29.04 -1.65
CA LYS A 72 1.92 -29.75 -2.91
C LYS A 72 0.55 -30.46 -2.92
N LYS A 73 0.21 -31.17 -1.83
CA LYS A 73 -1.07 -31.88 -1.70
C LYS A 73 -2.30 -30.97 -1.57
N LEU A 74 -2.13 -29.75 -1.07
CA LEU A 74 -3.21 -28.76 -0.98
C LEU A 74 -3.47 -28.01 -2.29
N ALA A 75 -2.53 -28.09 -3.24
CA ALA A 75 -2.61 -27.44 -4.54
C ALA A 75 -3.08 -28.40 -5.66
N GLU A 76 -3.23 -29.69 -5.35
CA GLU A 76 -3.87 -30.72 -6.19
C GLU A 76 -5.39 -30.72 -5.95
#